data_AF-Q59RB7-F1
#
_entry.id   AF-Q59RB7-F1
#
_cell.length_a   1.000
_cell.length_b   1.000
_cell.length_c   1.000
_cell.angle_alpha   90.00
_cell.angle_beta   90.00
_cell.angle_gamma   90.00
#
_symmetry.space_group_name_H-M   'P 1'
#
loop_
_entity.id
_entity.type
_entity.pdbx_description
1 polymer ?
#
loop_
_entity_poly.entity_id
_entity_poly.type
_entity_poly.pdbx_seq_one_letter_code
_entity_poly.pdbx_strand_id
1 'polypeptide(L)'
;MGFINPGKSLRKRKSRSNTPLPAKIPKVSPFLSQPQSQYAPAISLITLPVEIIHKIFVYVGPSENYLPLVNKHMYSILRFNGDIQAESICNYPLLKSMVNSYFYFDLNIRINHQCLQMKLKYYNSKLESIQQQYPEYTRSSHYNRIRGNLTIVESTLQSFNQNRYALLVDILNFKFVSSQVLYRLRKERETMDQGLPIRSMAEIILLQKSRLKFLRLKFNEMGVNLKRLLSEIDSGSIETSVNFDVESIQRSLLDEPEDDLNPPFQYFEDENLPTEGFSSCTSDKYIKESEGFLHFNEGFETIEDEAPGRSKIPELFFIKSMYSRRHYDTLNYLKSFYKFGTIDGPKAIVGLLNVLESPHKYQVLNWSQLGSLVDYVCACNNPQYKFTEAIVSSFRLYAHYKSKDHPLPFDIKVNIADAINMILQMIETLVEHFFAHDHNNEERRQLWIEAMQLKDICLTDLLGKYDDNPDYDILHRFG
;
A
#
# COMPACT_ATOMS: atom_id res chain seq x y z
N MET A 1 -34.72 22.20 -5.75
CA MET A 1 -34.20 22.31 -4.37
C MET A 1 -32.76 22.79 -4.45
N GLY A 2 -32.45 23.92 -3.82
CA GLY A 2 -31.19 24.65 -4.02
C GLY A 2 -29.97 23.87 -3.54
N PHE A 3 -29.03 23.63 -4.45
CA PHE A 3 -27.73 23.05 -4.15
C PHE A 3 -26.93 24.00 -3.26
N ILE A 4 -26.76 23.64 -1.99
CA ILE A 4 -25.82 24.31 -1.10
C ILE A 4 -24.42 23.86 -1.55
N ASN A 5 -23.72 24.72 -2.29
CA ASN A 5 -22.34 24.47 -2.71
C ASN A 5 -21.45 24.19 -1.47
N PRO A 6 -20.74 23.05 -1.44
CA PRO A 6 -19.89 22.68 -0.31
C PRO A 6 -18.63 23.56 -0.32
N GLY A 7 -18.33 24.20 0.81
CA GLY A 7 -17.07 24.97 0.97
C GLY A 7 -17.16 26.25 1.78
N LYS A 8 -18.36 26.77 2.11
CA LYS A 8 -18.44 27.92 3.02
C LYS A 8 -18.37 27.46 4.47
N SER A 9 -17.18 27.54 5.06
CA SER A 9 -16.99 27.32 6.49
C SER A 9 -17.94 28.22 7.28
N LEU A 10 -18.79 27.63 8.11
CA LEU A 10 -19.59 28.35 9.11
C LEU A 10 -18.61 29.16 9.98
N ARG A 11 -18.52 30.47 9.72
CA ARG A 11 -17.70 31.40 10.49
C ARG A 11 -18.09 31.24 11.96
N LYS A 12 -17.23 30.58 12.74
CA LYS A 12 -17.32 30.52 14.20
C LYS A 12 -17.42 31.95 14.71
N ARG A 13 -18.59 32.31 15.23
CA ARG A 13 -18.84 33.60 15.87
C ARG A 13 -17.84 33.70 17.03
N LYS A 14 -16.83 34.58 16.90
CA LYS A 14 -15.91 34.90 18.00
C LYS A 14 -16.75 35.39 19.18
N SER A 15 -16.77 34.62 20.26
CA SER A 15 -17.27 35.07 21.56
C SER A 15 -16.43 36.29 21.96
N ARG A 16 -17.04 37.48 21.97
CA ARG A 16 -16.39 38.72 22.38
C ARG A 16 -16.12 38.62 23.89
N SER A 17 -14.85 38.75 24.24
CA SER A 17 -14.39 38.90 25.62
C SER A 17 -14.88 40.22 26.21
N ASN A 18 -15.20 40.16 27.50
CA ASN A 18 -15.03 41.22 28.49
C ASN A 18 -15.85 42.50 28.27
N THR A 19 -17.10 42.47 28.73
CA THR A 19 -17.69 43.64 29.38
C THR A 19 -18.11 43.26 30.80
N PRO A 20 -17.73 44.05 31.82
CA PRO A 20 -17.86 43.68 33.21
C PRO A 20 -19.33 43.77 33.64
N LEU A 21 -19.75 42.75 34.38
CA LEU A 21 -21.07 42.60 35.00
C LEU A 21 -21.43 43.85 35.82
N PRO A 22 -22.50 44.60 35.46
CA PRO A 22 -23.12 45.52 36.39
C PRO A 22 -23.95 44.72 37.39
N ALA A 23 -23.79 45.09 38.65
CA ALA A 23 -24.41 44.48 39.80
C ALA A 23 -25.95 44.45 39.72
N LYS A 24 -26.50 43.32 40.17
CA LYS A 24 -27.75 43.15 40.93
C LYS A 24 -28.95 44.02 40.50
N ILE A 25 -29.90 43.40 39.80
CA ILE A 25 -31.32 43.71 39.96
C ILE A 25 -32.06 42.38 40.22
N PRO A 26 -32.63 42.17 41.41
CA PRO A 26 -33.38 40.96 41.72
C PRO A 26 -34.77 41.10 41.09
N LYS A 27 -35.07 40.29 40.08
CA LYS A 27 -36.44 40.18 39.57
C LYS A 27 -36.97 38.79 39.90
N VAL A 28 -37.78 38.80 40.95
CA VAL A 28 -38.72 37.80 41.42
C VAL A 28 -39.27 37.01 40.25
N SER A 29 -38.95 35.71 40.24
CA SER A 29 -39.45 34.69 39.34
C SER A 29 -40.95 34.52 39.52
N PRO A 30 -41.80 34.88 38.52
CA PRO A 30 -43.13 34.32 38.48
C PRO A 30 -42.96 32.87 38.06
N PHE A 31 -43.43 31.97 38.92
CA PHE A 31 -43.57 30.54 38.68
C PHE A 31 -44.47 30.31 37.45
N LEU A 32 -43.89 30.41 36.26
CA LEU A 32 -44.42 29.77 35.08
C LEU A 32 -43.92 28.34 35.15
N SER A 33 -44.81 27.47 35.63
CA SER A 33 -44.74 26.02 35.52
C SER A 33 -44.29 25.64 34.11
N GLN A 34 -42.98 25.44 33.96
CA GLN A 34 -42.40 24.90 32.75
C GLN A 34 -42.97 23.49 32.59
N PRO A 35 -43.62 23.17 31.47
CA PRO A 35 -44.08 21.82 31.23
C PRO A 35 -42.86 20.93 31.29
N GLN A 36 -42.97 19.85 32.05
CA GLN A 36 -41.98 18.79 32.15
C GLN A 36 -41.67 18.32 30.73
N SER A 37 -40.69 18.95 30.08
CA SER A 37 -40.07 18.42 28.90
C SER A 37 -39.29 17.22 29.41
N GLN A 38 -39.97 16.08 29.46
CA GLN A 38 -39.35 14.78 29.38
C GLN A 38 -38.46 14.85 28.14
N TYR A 39 -37.20 15.22 28.34
CA TYR A 39 -36.19 15.16 27.30
C TYR A 39 -36.11 13.68 26.93
N ALA A 40 -36.79 13.32 25.83
CA ALA A 40 -36.54 12.06 25.17
C ALA A 40 -35.01 11.96 25.00
N PRO A 41 -34.38 10.85 25.44
CA PRO A 41 -32.93 10.75 25.41
C PRO A 41 -32.47 11.04 23.98
N ALA A 42 -31.60 12.05 23.84
CA ALA A 42 -31.11 12.47 22.55
C ALA A 42 -30.60 11.24 21.78
N ILE A 43 -31.17 10.99 20.60
CA ILE A 43 -30.77 9.88 19.75
C ILE A 43 -29.26 10.00 19.51
N SER A 44 -28.51 9.10 20.12
CA SER A 44 -27.06 8.98 19.91
C SER A 44 -26.82 7.90 18.87
N LEU A 45 -25.66 7.92 18.20
CA LEU A 45 -25.31 6.87 17.23
C LEU A 45 -25.34 5.47 17.84
N ILE A 46 -25.03 5.34 19.14
CA ILE A 46 -25.05 4.07 19.88
C ILE A 46 -26.49 3.56 20.07
N THR A 47 -27.50 4.45 20.00
CA THR A 47 -28.92 4.10 20.08
C THR A 47 -29.57 3.84 18.73
N LEU A 48 -28.85 4.03 17.61
CA LEU A 48 -29.39 3.72 16.30
C LEU A 48 -29.43 2.20 16.09
N PRO A 49 -30.48 1.67 15.43
CA PRO A 49 -30.51 0.29 14.97
C PRO A 49 -29.27 -0.05 14.14
N VAL A 50 -28.76 -1.27 14.28
CA VAL A 50 -27.55 -1.75 13.60
C VAL A 50 -27.67 -1.58 12.08
N GLU A 51 -28.87 -1.75 11.53
CA GLU A 51 -29.16 -1.58 10.11
C GLU A 51 -28.97 -0.13 9.65
N ILE A 52 -29.31 0.86 10.50
CA ILE A 52 -29.09 2.27 10.19
C ILE A 52 -27.59 2.59 10.26
N ILE A 53 -26.90 2.08 11.28
CA ILE A 53 -25.44 2.21 11.41
C ILE A 53 -24.77 1.60 10.17
N HIS A 54 -25.14 0.39 9.79
CA HIS A 54 -24.62 -0.30 8.61
C HIS A 54 -24.90 0.48 7.32
N LYS A 55 -26.12 0.99 7.13
CA LYS A 55 -26.45 1.87 6.00
C LYS A 55 -25.58 3.13 5.95
N ILE A 56 -25.37 3.80 7.08
CA ILE A 56 -24.58 5.03 7.15
C ILE A 56 -23.10 4.76 6.84
N PHE A 57 -22.53 3.67 7.37
CA PHE A 57 -21.09 3.45 7.33
C PHE A 57 -20.63 2.52 6.21
N VAL A 58 -21.44 1.54 5.84
CA VAL A 58 -21.08 0.47 4.89
C VAL A 58 -21.71 0.67 3.51
N TYR A 59 -22.82 1.41 3.36
CA TYR A 59 -23.36 1.68 2.03
C TYR A 59 -22.93 3.02 1.44
N VAL A 60 -22.78 4.05 2.27
CA VAL A 60 -22.23 5.34 1.83
C VAL A 60 -20.72 5.23 1.62
N GLY A 61 -20.06 4.44 2.44
CA GLY A 61 -18.61 4.24 2.38
C GLY A 61 -17.81 5.35 3.04
N PRO A 62 -16.53 5.08 3.31
CA PRO A 62 -15.72 5.94 4.18
C PRO A 62 -15.24 7.23 3.49
N SER A 63 -15.15 7.24 2.15
CA SER A 63 -14.77 8.42 1.36
C SER A 63 -15.90 9.45 1.25
N GLU A 64 -17.16 9.00 1.12
CA GLU A 64 -18.33 9.87 0.95
C GLU A 64 -19.01 10.25 2.27
N ASN A 65 -18.60 9.67 3.40
CA ASN A 65 -19.15 10.01 4.71
C ASN A 65 -18.63 11.36 5.22
N TYR A 66 -19.13 12.45 4.63
CA TYR A 66 -18.79 13.83 4.97
C TYR A 66 -19.48 14.35 6.24
N LEU A 67 -20.29 13.54 6.91
CA LEU A 67 -21.05 13.99 8.08
C LEU A 67 -20.09 14.45 9.20
N PRO A 68 -20.04 15.75 9.55
CA PRO A 68 -19.01 16.30 10.44
C PRO A 68 -19.10 15.76 11.88
N LEU A 69 -20.33 15.52 12.35
CA LEU A 69 -20.63 14.92 13.66
C LEU A 69 -20.23 13.44 13.68
N VAL A 70 -20.51 12.75 12.58
CA VAL A 70 -20.19 11.35 12.40
C VAL A 70 -18.69 11.17 12.34
N ASN A 71 -17.90 11.99 11.65
CA ASN A 71 -16.46 11.72 11.47
C ASN A 71 -15.70 11.55 12.82
N LYS A 72 -15.89 12.44 13.80
CA LYS A 72 -15.26 12.27 15.14
C LYS A 72 -15.80 11.06 15.90
N HIS A 73 -17.12 10.86 15.88
CA HIS A 73 -17.75 9.79 16.65
C HIS A 73 -17.59 8.41 15.98
N MET A 74 -17.53 8.39 14.65
CA MET A 74 -17.17 7.27 13.78
C MET A 74 -15.79 6.78 14.13
N TYR A 75 -14.80 7.66 14.32
CA TYR A 75 -13.49 7.21 14.77
C TYR A 75 -13.52 6.60 16.17
N SER A 76 -14.40 7.06 17.08
CA SER A 76 -14.55 6.40 18.38
C SER A 76 -15.30 5.07 18.29
N ILE A 77 -16.28 4.97 17.39
CA ILE A 77 -17.08 3.76 17.16
C ILE A 77 -16.23 2.68 16.48
N LEU A 78 -15.50 3.04 15.43
CA LEU A 78 -14.59 2.14 14.72
C LEU A 78 -13.24 1.94 15.43
N ARG A 79 -13.07 2.50 16.64
CA ARG A 79 -11.82 2.33 17.39
C ARG A 79 -11.73 0.89 17.89
N PHE A 80 -10.88 0.13 17.24
CA PHE A 80 -10.51 -1.22 17.65
C PHE A 80 -9.28 -1.17 18.55
N ASN A 81 -9.36 -1.75 19.75
CA ASN A 81 -8.25 -1.82 20.71
C ASN A 81 -7.60 -3.21 20.80
N GLY A 82 -7.97 -4.16 19.94
CA GLY A 82 -7.36 -5.48 19.85
C GLY A 82 -8.15 -6.62 20.49
N ASP A 83 -9.07 -6.32 21.41
CA ASP A 83 -9.89 -7.30 22.11
C ASP A 83 -11.31 -7.34 21.53
N ILE A 84 -11.74 -8.49 21.02
CA ILE A 84 -13.10 -8.67 20.46
C ILE A 84 -14.12 -8.92 21.55
N GLN A 85 -13.74 -9.55 22.66
CA GLN A 85 -14.71 -9.94 23.70
C GLN A 85 -15.22 -8.74 24.50
N ALA A 86 -14.45 -7.66 24.54
CA ALA A 86 -14.84 -6.42 25.19
C ALA A 86 -15.73 -5.49 24.32
N GLU A 87 -16.05 -5.87 23.07
CA GLU A 87 -16.51 -4.91 22.07
C GLU A 87 -18.00 -4.92 21.77
N SER A 88 -18.53 -3.72 21.50
CA SER A 88 -19.88 -3.53 20.97
C SER A 88 -19.96 -3.96 19.49
N ILE A 89 -21.16 -4.28 19.00
CA ILE A 89 -21.45 -4.57 17.58
C ILE A 89 -20.90 -3.48 16.64
N CYS A 90 -20.76 -2.24 17.14
CA CYS A 90 -20.35 -1.08 16.38
C CYS A 90 -18.82 -0.97 16.14
N ASN A 91 -18.00 -1.85 16.73
CA ASN A 91 -16.53 -1.75 16.64
C ASN A 91 -15.97 -2.58 15.48
N TYR A 92 -15.29 -3.69 15.77
CA TYR A 92 -14.65 -4.52 14.74
C TYR A 92 -15.60 -5.12 13.70
N PRO A 93 -16.82 -5.62 14.03
CA PRO A 93 -17.73 -6.17 13.01
C PRO A 93 -18.13 -5.14 11.95
N LEU A 94 -18.44 -3.91 12.37
CA LEU A 94 -18.75 -2.82 11.46
C LEU A 94 -17.54 -2.44 10.60
N LEU A 95 -16.37 -2.30 11.23
CA LEU A 95 -15.11 -2.04 10.53
C LEU A 95 -14.83 -3.12 9.48
N LYS A 96 -14.97 -4.39 9.85
CA LYS A 96 -14.77 -5.54 8.96
C LYS A 96 -15.74 -5.51 7.79
N SER A 97 -17.01 -5.21 8.03
CA SER A 97 -18.00 -5.08 6.96
C SER A 97 -17.62 -3.96 5.99
N MET A 98 -17.19 -2.81 6.50
CA MET A 98 -16.73 -1.70 5.66
C MET A 98 -15.45 -2.08 4.87
N VAL A 99 -14.50 -2.76 5.51
CA VAL A 99 -13.29 -3.24 4.84
C VAL A 99 -13.62 -4.19 3.70
N ASN A 100 -14.50 -5.17 3.95
CA ASN A 100 -14.94 -6.12 2.94
C ASN A 100 -15.64 -5.45 1.75
N SER A 101 -16.36 -4.35 1.98
CA SER A 101 -17.11 -3.65 0.92
C SER A 101 -16.25 -2.75 0.05
N TYR A 102 -15.22 -2.11 0.60
CA TYR A 102 -14.50 -1.02 -0.10
C TYR A 102 -13.02 -1.26 -0.34
N PHE A 103 -12.38 -2.08 0.49
CA PHE A 103 -10.93 -2.26 0.46
C PHE A 103 -10.52 -3.69 0.16
N TYR A 104 -11.45 -4.63 0.14
CA TYR A 104 -11.15 -6.03 -0.07
C TYR A 104 -11.43 -6.45 -1.51
N PHE A 105 -10.40 -6.96 -2.19
CA PHE A 105 -10.49 -7.32 -3.59
C PHE A 105 -10.15 -8.79 -3.79
N ASP A 106 -10.97 -9.44 -4.61
CA ASP A 106 -10.73 -10.79 -5.09
C ASP A 106 -9.86 -10.74 -6.35
N LEU A 107 -8.65 -11.28 -6.25
CA LEU A 107 -7.69 -11.37 -7.35
C LEU A 107 -8.10 -12.43 -8.38
N ASN A 108 -9.03 -13.32 -8.03
CA ASN A 108 -9.55 -14.37 -8.91
C ASN A 108 -10.90 -14.00 -9.53
N ILE A 109 -11.37 -12.75 -9.40
CA ILE A 109 -12.71 -12.34 -9.84
C ILE A 109 -12.95 -12.56 -11.36
N ARG A 110 -11.89 -12.53 -12.17
CA ARG A 110 -11.95 -12.77 -13.62
C ARG A 110 -11.93 -14.26 -13.99
N ILE A 111 -11.66 -15.15 -13.03
CA ILE A 111 -11.57 -16.59 -13.27
C ILE A 111 -12.96 -17.22 -13.08
N ASN A 112 -13.57 -17.65 -14.18
CA ASN A 112 -14.78 -18.45 -14.12
C ASN A 112 -14.44 -19.87 -13.65
N HIS A 113 -14.74 -20.17 -12.39
CA HIS A 113 -14.42 -21.45 -11.77
C HIS A 113 -15.15 -22.62 -12.41
N GLN A 114 -16.39 -22.41 -12.89
CA GLN A 114 -17.14 -23.46 -13.57
C GLN A 114 -16.50 -23.82 -14.92
N CYS A 115 -16.14 -22.80 -15.72
CA CYS A 115 -15.40 -22.97 -16.98
C CYS A 115 -14.09 -23.73 -16.76
N LEU A 116 -13.32 -23.32 -15.75
CA LEU A 116 -12.06 -23.96 -15.39
C LEU A 116 -12.22 -25.44 -15.03
N GLN A 117 -13.24 -25.80 -14.22
CA GLN A 117 -13.52 -27.18 -13.85
C GLN A 117 -13.91 -28.03 -15.07
N MET A 118 -14.71 -27.47 -15.98
CA MET A 118 -15.07 -28.16 -17.24
C MET A 118 -13.82 -28.43 -18.09
N LYS A 119 -12.96 -27.42 -18.29
CA LYS A 119 -11.71 -27.59 -19.04
C LYS A 119 -10.78 -28.64 -18.42
N LEU A 120 -10.57 -28.62 -17.10
CA LEU A 120 -9.77 -29.65 -16.41
C LEU A 120 -10.34 -31.06 -16.64
N LYS A 121 -11.66 -31.21 -16.52
CA LYS A 121 -12.36 -32.48 -16.79
C LYS A 121 -12.20 -32.92 -18.25
N TYR A 122 -12.26 -31.99 -19.20
CA TYR A 122 -12.06 -32.27 -20.62
C TYR A 122 -10.68 -32.89 -20.87
N TYR A 123 -9.61 -32.22 -20.46
CA TYR A 123 -8.24 -32.72 -20.68
C TYR A 123 -7.96 -34.03 -19.94
N ASN A 124 -8.43 -34.17 -18.69
CA ASN A 124 -8.32 -35.44 -17.96
C ASN A 124 -9.04 -36.59 -18.69
N SER A 125 -10.27 -36.38 -19.15
CA SER A 125 -11.02 -37.43 -19.86
C SER A 125 -10.40 -37.81 -21.21
N LYS A 126 -9.79 -36.84 -21.93
CA LYS A 126 -9.02 -37.12 -23.15
C LYS A 126 -7.78 -37.95 -22.86
N LEU A 127 -7.03 -37.64 -21.81
CA LEU A 127 -5.86 -38.43 -21.42
C LEU A 127 -6.24 -39.85 -20.98
N GLU A 128 -7.34 -40.02 -20.24
CA GLU A 128 -7.86 -41.33 -19.85
C GLU A 128 -8.26 -42.16 -21.08
N SER A 129 -8.96 -41.55 -22.04
CA SER A 129 -9.34 -42.21 -23.29
C SER A 129 -8.11 -42.65 -24.10
N ILE A 130 -7.09 -41.81 -24.19
CA ILE A 130 -5.84 -42.13 -24.90
C ILE A 130 -5.09 -43.26 -24.19
N GLN A 131 -5.01 -43.23 -22.86
CA GLN A 131 -4.40 -44.28 -22.06
C GLN A 131 -5.06 -45.65 -22.28
N GLN A 132 -6.38 -45.69 -22.48
CA GLN A 132 -7.11 -46.93 -22.74
C GLN A 132 -6.92 -47.45 -24.18
N GLN A 133 -6.77 -46.56 -25.16
CA GLN A 133 -6.77 -46.91 -26.58
C GLN A 133 -5.36 -47.11 -27.15
N TYR A 134 -4.35 -46.47 -26.57
CA TYR A 134 -3.00 -46.43 -27.11
C TYR A 134 -1.96 -46.87 -26.07
N PRO A 135 -1.54 -48.14 -26.03
CA PRO A 135 -0.66 -48.68 -24.97
C PRO A 135 0.71 -47.99 -24.84
N GLU A 136 1.24 -47.44 -25.94
CA GLU A 136 2.56 -46.78 -25.97
C GLU A 136 2.51 -45.29 -25.57
N TYR A 137 1.38 -44.81 -25.03
CA TYR A 137 1.14 -43.39 -24.73
C TYR A 137 2.24 -42.73 -23.90
N THR A 138 2.86 -43.48 -22.99
CA THR A 138 3.93 -42.98 -22.11
C THR A 138 5.20 -42.55 -22.85
N ARG A 139 5.40 -43.04 -24.09
CA ARG A 139 6.54 -42.67 -24.93
C ARG A 139 6.36 -41.30 -25.60
N SER A 140 5.13 -40.83 -25.73
CA SER A 140 4.85 -39.52 -26.34
C SER A 140 5.29 -38.39 -25.41
N SER A 141 6.15 -37.52 -25.93
CA SER A 141 6.54 -36.30 -25.22
C SER A 141 5.35 -35.36 -25.01
N HIS A 142 4.40 -35.31 -25.96
CA HIS A 142 3.19 -34.50 -25.86
C HIS A 142 2.23 -35.00 -24.78
N TYR A 143 2.00 -36.32 -24.66
CA TYR A 143 1.20 -36.88 -23.57
C TYR A 143 1.77 -36.46 -22.20
N ASN A 144 3.08 -36.62 -22.00
CA ASN A 144 3.74 -36.26 -20.75
C ASN A 144 3.67 -34.76 -20.47
N ARG A 145 3.74 -33.90 -21.49
CA ARG A 145 3.58 -32.44 -21.33
C ARG A 145 2.16 -32.04 -20.95
N ILE A 146 1.12 -32.64 -21.53
CA ILE A 146 -0.27 -32.34 -21.13
C ILE A 146 -0.46 -32.69 -19.66
N ARG A 147 0.03 -33.87 -19.22
CA ARG A 147 -0.04 -34.29 -17.82
C ARG A 147 0.73 -33.36 -16.87
N GLY A 148 1.93 -32.95 -17.26
CA GLY A 148 2.71 -31.95 -16.51
C GLY A 148 2.00 -30.61 -16.41
N ASN A 149 1.41 -30.14 -17.51
CA ASN A 149 0.67 -28.88 -17.57
C ASN A 149 -0.60 -28.90 -16.72
N LEU A 150 -1.33 -30.02 -16.67
CA LEU A 150 -2.46 -30.19 -15.76
C LEU A 150 -2.02 -30.07 -14.30
N THR A 151 -0.92 -30.74 -13.94
CA THR A 151 -0.35 -30.66 -12.58
C THR A 151 0.04 -29.22 -12.23
N ILE A 152 0.65 -28.50 -13.16
CA ILE A 152 1.02 -27.08 -12.99
C ILE A 152 -0.22 -26.20 -12.82
N VAL A 153 -1.26 -26.41 -13.61
CA VAL A 153 -2.52 -25.66 -13.49
C VAL A 153 -3.14 -25.92 -12.13
N GLU A 154 -3.25 -27.17 -11.69
CA GLU A 154 -3.79 -27.53 -10.37
C GLU A 154 -3.00 -26.89 -9.23
N SER A 155 -1.66 -26.99 -9.24
CA SER A 155 -0.82 -26.37 -8.22
C SER A 155 -0.93 -24.84 -8.23
N THR A 156 -1.00 -24.24 -9.43
CA THR A 156 -1.15 -22.78 -9.58
C THR A 156 -2.50 -22.31 -9.06
N LEU A 157 -3.58 -23.08 -9.29
CA LEU A 157 -4.90 -22.77 -8.76
C LEU A 157 -4.96 -22.88 -7.24
N GLN A 158 -4.24 -23.83 -6.65
CA GLN A 158 -4.08 -23.89 -5.19
C GLN A 158 -3.40 -22.61 -4.66
N SER A 159 -2.29 -22.19 -5.29
CA SER A 159 -1.63 -20.91 -4.96
C SER A 159 -2.59 -19.71 -5.15
N PHE A 160 -3.33 -19.64 -6.26
CA PHE A 160 -4.29 -18.56 -6.50
C PHE A 160 -5.40 -18.51 -5.45
N ASN A 161 -5.85 -19.66 -4.96
CA ASN A 161 -6.85 -19.74 -3.91
C ASN A 161 -6.28 -19.39 -2.53
N GLN A 162 -5.02 -19.75 -2.26
CA GLN A 162 -4.31 -19.32 -1.06
C GLN A 162 -4.10 -17.80 -1.06
N ASN A 163 -3.62 -17.24 -2.17
CA ASN A 163 -3.37 -15.82 -2.34
C ASN A 163 -4.53 -15.14 -3.08
N ARG A 164 -5.77 -15.46 -2.72
CA ARG A 164 -6.97 -15.00 -3.44
C ARG A 164 -7.25 -13.52 -3.24
N TYR A 165 -6.94 -12.97 -2.08
CA TYR A 165 -7.44 -11.66 -1.70
C TYR A 165 -6.33 -10.68 -1.41
N ALA A 166 -6.57 -9.41 -1.76
CA ALA A 166 -5.69 -8.30 -1.43
C ALA A 166 -6.45 -7.16 -0.77
N LEU A 167 -5.74 -6.38 0.03
CA LEU A 167 -6.24 -5.16 0.65
C LEU A 167 -5.82 -3.94 -0.16
N LEU A 168 -6.76 -3.10 -0.54
CA LEU A 168 -6.50 -1.85 -1.26
C LEU A 168 -5.73 -0.88 -0.35
N VAL A 169 -4.59 -0.37 -0.85
CA VAL A 169 -3.67 0.52 -0.12
C VAL A 169 -4.34 1.80 0.38
N ASP A 170 -5.42 2.24 -0.28
CA ASP A 170 -6.21 3.41 0.12
C ASP A 170 -6.76 3.33 1.53
N ILE A 171 -6.92 2.11 2.08
CA ILE A 171 -7.33 1.92 3.47
C ILE A 171 -6.38 2.66 4.44
N LEU A 172 -5.09 2.73 4.12
CA LEU A 172 -4.07 3.36 4.95
C LEU A 172 -4.31 4.87 5.15
N ASN A 173 -5.09 5.51 4.28
CA ASN A 173 -5.42 6.93 4.41
C ASN A 173 -6.45 7.23 5.53
N PHE A 174 -7.07 6.20 6.11
CA PHE A 174 -8.15 6.37 7.09
C PHE A 174 -7.68 6.27 8.55
N LYS A 175 -8.22 7.12 9.43
CA LYS A 175 -7.80 7.17 10.85
C LYS A 175 -8.26 6.00 11.71
N PHE A 176 -9.10 5.09 11.20
CA PHE A 176 -9.47 3.88 11.93
C PHE A 176 -8.42 2.75 11.75
N VAL A 177 -7.53 2.84 10.75
CA VAL A 177 -6.51 1.81 10.53
C VAL A 177 -5.41 1.87 11.59
N SER A 178 -5.17 0.77 12.28
CA SER A 178 -4.07 0.62 13.24
C SER A 178 -3.34 -0.70 12.99
N SER A 179 -2.17 -0.87 13.61
CA SER A 179 -1.46 -2.16 13.64
C SER A 179 -2.36 -3.31 14.12
N GLN A 180 -3.22 -3.06 15.11
CA GLN A 180 -4.17 -4.07 15.62
C GLN A 180 -5.24 -4.44 14.60
N VAL A 181 -5.78 -3.46 13.88
CA VAL A 181 -6.75 -3.72 12.80
C VAL A 181 -6.10 -4.55 11.70
N LEU A 182 -4.92 -4.15 11.23
CA LEU A 182 -4.21 -4.88 10.17
C LEU A 182 -3.79 -6.28 10.62
N TYR A 183 -3.30 -6.42 11.85
CA TYR A 183 -3.01 -7.71 12.47
C TYR A 183 -4.24 -8.60 12.51
N ARG A 184 -5.40 -8.06 12.91
CA ARG A 184 -6.61 -8.86 13.01
C ARG A 184 -7.13 -9.29 11.64
N LEU A 185 -7.16 -8.38 10.67
CA LEU A 185 -7.54 -8.68 9.29
C LEU A 185 -6.65 -9.78 8.70
N ARG A 186 -5.34 -9.74 8.99
CA ARG A 186 -4.39 -10.77 8.61
C ARG A 186 -4.65 -12.10 9.34
N LYS A 187 -4.74 -12.10 10.67
CA LYS A 187 -4.93 -13.31 11.49
C LYS A 187 -6.21 -14.08 11.14
N GLU A 188 -7.30 -13.38 10.83
CA GLU A 188 -8.54 -14.01 10.38
C GLU A 188 -8.43 -14.72 9.02
N ARG A 189 -7.29 -14.55 8.33
CA ARG A 189 -6.93 -15.25 7.09
C ARG A 189 -5.77 -16.22 7.29
N GLU A 190 -4.93 -16.02 8.30
CA GLU A 190 -3.85 -16.95 8.69
C GLU A 190 -4.34 -18.33 9.12
N THR A 191 -5.65 -18.54 9.36
CA THR A 191 -6.20 -19.91 9.45
C THR A 191 -5.95 -20.76 8.19
N MET A 192 -5.37 -20.18 7.14
CA MET A 192 -4.99 -20.82 5.88
C MET A 192 -3.50 -20.64 5.51
N ASP A 193 -2.61 -20.19 6.41
CA ASP A 193 -1.21 -19.81 6.10
C ASP A 193 -1.08 -18.67 5.06
N GLN A 194 -2.10 -17.83 4.94
CA GLN A 194 -2.21 -16.81 3.90
C GLN A 194 -1.66 -15.46 4.35
N GLY A 195 -0.86 -14.82 3.49
CA GLY A 195 -0.64 -13.38 3.57
C GLY A 195 -1.89 -12.63 3.10
N LEU A 196 -2.30 -11.58 3.81
CA LEU A 196 -3.25 -10.58 3.27
C LEU A 196 -2.43 -9.38 2.84
N PRO A 197 -1.96 -9.30 1.59
CA PRO A 197 -1.03 -8.26 1.22
C PRO A 197 -1.77 -6.98 0.83
N ILE A 198 -1.08 -5.84 0.93
CA ILE A 198 -1.62 -4.53 0.56
C ILE A 198 -1.18 -4.19 -0.85
N ARG A 199 -2.11 -3.76 -1.70
CA ARG A 199 -1.89 -3.46 -3.13
C ARG A 199 -2.65 -2.22 -3.56
N SER A 200 -2.14 -1.52 -4.56
CA SER A 200 -2.87 -0.51 -5.31
C SER A 200 -3.93 -1.14 -6.20
N MET A 201 -4.83 -0.32 -6.73
CA MET A 201 -5.80 -0.78 -7.72
C MET A 201 -5.10 -1.26 -9.01
N ALA A 202 -4.01 -0.60 -9.41
CA ALA A 202 -3.21 -1.02 -10.56
C ALA A 202 -2.62 -2.43 -10.34
N GLU A 203 -2.04 -2.73 -9.18
CA GLU A 203 -1.52 -4.07 -8.86
C GLU A 203 -2.62 -5.14 -8.84
N ILE A 204 -3.80 -4.79 -8.29
CA ILE A 204 -4.96 -5.69 -8.26
C ILE A 204 -5.41 -6.02 -9.68
N ILE A 205 -5.60 -5.01 -10.53
CA ILE A 205 -6.01 -5.19 -11.93
C ILE A 205 -4.96 -6.01 -12.69
N LEU A 206 -3.68 -5.69 -12.49
CA LEU A 206 -2.56 -6.39 -13.13
C LEU A 206 -2.60 -7.89 -12.80
N LEU A 207 -2.74 -8.25 -11.52
CA LEU A 207 -2.82 -9.65 -11.10
C LEU A 207 -4.06 -10.34 -11.62
N GLN A 208 -5.23 -9.69 -11.58
CA GLN A 208 -6.46 -10.24 -12.14
C GLN A 208 -6.33 -10.56 -13.64
N LYS A 209 -5.67 -9.69 -14.40
CA LYS A 209 -5.36 -9.90 -15.82
C LYS A 209 -4.35 -11.03 -16.01
N SER A 210 -3.20 -10.96 -15.35
CA SER A 210 -2.10 -11.91 -15.53
C SER A 210 -2.47 -13.34 -15.11
N ARG A 211 -3.27 -13.52 -14.06
CA ARG A 211 -3.76 -14.85 -13.65
C ARG A 211 -4.63 -15.49 -14.73
N LEU A 212 -5.55 -14.73 -15.32
CA LEU A 212 -6.39 -15.21 -16.43
C LEU A 212 -5.56 -15.50 -17.67
N LYS A 213 -4.65 -14.60 -18.06
CA LYS A 213 -3.73 -14.78 -19.19
C LYS A 213 -2.89 -16.05 -19.04
N PHE A 214 -2.34 -16.29 -17.86
CA PHE A 214 -1.57 -17.50 -17.58
C PHE A 214 -2.41 -18.76 -17.77
N LEU A 215 -3.64 -18.79 -17.24
CA LEU A 215 -4.53 -19.94 -17.45
C LEU A 215 -4.82 -20.15 -18.94
N ARG A 216 -5.18 -19.10 -19.67
CA ARG A 216 -5.38 -19.18 -21.14
C ARG A 216 -4.16 -19.76 -21.83
N LEU A 217 -2.96 -19.26 -21.50
CA LEU A 217 -1.71 -19.75 -22.07
C LEU A 217 -1.50 -21.24 -21.83
N LYS A 218 -1.71 -21.72 -20.58
CA LYS A 218 -1.56 -23.15 -20.25
C LYS A 218 -2.57 -24.02 -20.97
N PHE A 219 -3.81 -23.56 -21.10
CA PHE A 219 -4.86 -24.28 -21.81
C PHE A 219 -4.60 -24.32 -23.32
N ASN A 220 -4.13 -23.22 -23.93
CA ASN A 220 -3.65 -23.21 -25.31
C ASN A 220 -2.46 -24.15 -25.52
N GLU A 221 -1.49 -24.14 -24.60
CA GLU A 221 -0.35 -25.07 -24.63
C GLU A 221 -0.84 -26.53 -24.60
N MET A 222 -1.82 -26.85 -23.76
CA MET A 222 -2.43 -28.18 -23.73
C MET A 222 -3.19 -28.52 -25.01
N GLY A 223 -3.91 -27.57 -25.61
CA GLY A 223 -4.60 -27.73 -26.90
C GLY A 223 -3.64 -28.08 -28.04
N VAL A 224 -2.53 -27.34 -28.16
CA VAL A 224 -1.47 -27.60 -29.14
C VAL A 224 -0.85 -28.99 -28.92
N ASN A 225 -0.51 -29.34 -27.68
CA ASN A 225 0.05 -30.65 -27.38
C ASN A 225 -0.96 -31.78 -27.64
N LEU A 226 -2.25 -31.58 -27.36
CA LEU A 226 -3.29 -32.57 -27.64
C LEU A 226 -3.45 -32.80 -29.14
N LYS A 227 -3.47 -31.73 -29.94
CA LYS A 227 -3.53 -31.82 -31.40
C LYS A 227 -2.34 -32.58 -31.99
N ARG A 228 -1.13 -32.30 -31.49
CA ARG A 228 0.08 -33.03 -31.89
C ARG A 228 0.05 -34.49 -31.45
N LEU A 229 -0.34 -34.78 -30.21
CA LEU A 229 -0.50 -36.13 -29.70
C LEU A 229 -1.49 -36.96 -30.54
N LEU A 230 -2.64 -36.38 -30.91
CA LEU A 230 -3.59 -37.06 -31.79
C LEU A 230 -2.99 -37.31 -33.19
N SER A 231 -2.22 -36.36 -33.72
CA SER A 231 -1.52 -36.53 -35.00
C SER A 231 -0.44 -37.63 -34.93
N GLU A 232 0.29 -37.75 -33.82
CA GLU A 232 1.25 -38.85 -33.57
C GLU A 232 0.55 -40.21 -33.53
N ILE A 233 -0.62 -40.28 -32.91
CA ILE A 233 -1.43 -41.51 -32.82
C ILE A 233 -1.92 -41.90 -34.22
N ASP A 234 -2.41 -40.94 -35.00
CA ASP A 234 -2.90 -41.17 -36.35
C ASP A 234 -1.79 -41.56 -37.34
N SER A 235 -0.59 -40.98 -37.21
CA SER A 235 0.56 -41.27 -38.09
C SER A 235 1.35 -42.50 -37.66
N GLY A 236 1.24 -42.92 -36.40
CA GLY A 236 2.07 -43.96 -35.79
C GLY A 236 3.53 -43.54 -35.53
N SER A 237 3.87 -42.25 -35.69
CA SER A 237 5.21 -41.72 -35.45
C SER A 237 5.26 -40.97 -34.12
N ILE A 238 6.03 -41.48 -33.16
CA ILE A 238 6.15 -40.89 -31.82
C ILE A 238 7.27 -39.84 -31.81
N GLU A 239 6.96 -38.58 -31.50
CA GLU A 239 7.98 -37.55 -31.28
C GLU A 239 8.48 -37.60 -29.83
N THR A 240 9.79 -37.79 -29.66
CA THR A 240 10.44 -37.87 -28.35
C THR A 240 10.99 -36.53 -27.85
N SER A 241 10.90 -35.46 -28.65
CA SER A 241 11.39 -34.13 -28.29
C SER A 241 10.45 -33.05 -28.79
N VAL A 242 10.07 -32.12 -27.91
CA VAL A 242 9.22 -30.97 -28.24
C VAL A 242 10.08 -29.72 -28.32
N ASN A 243 10.04 -29.00 -29.44
CA ASN A 243 10.63 -27.67 -29.54
C ASN A 243 9.63 -26.62 -29.03
N PHE A 244 10.09 -25.72 -28.17
CA PHE A 244 9.26 -24.84 -27.36
C PHE A 244 9.38 -23.38 -27.81
N ASP A 245 8.26 -22.74 -28.12
CA ASP A 245 8.20 -21.31 -28.45
C ASP A 245 6.94 -20.69 -27.82
N VAL A 246 7.14 -19.78 -26.86
CA VAL A 246 6.08 -19.05 -26.17
C VAL A 246 5.26 -18.23 -27.16
N GLU A 247 5.91 -17.60 -28.15
CA GLU A 247 5.22 -16.80 -29.15
C GLU A 247 4.31 -17.66 -30.03
N SER A 248 4.77 -18.85 -30.40
CA SER A 248 3.94 -19.83 -31.12
C SER A 248 2.68 -20.19 -30.32
N ILE A 249 2.79 -20.45 -29.02
CA ILE A 249 1.64 -20.82 -28.18
C ILE A 249 0.68 -19.63 -28.02
N GLN A 250 1.21 -18.43 -27.83
CA GLN A 250 0.40 -17.21 -27.73
C GLN A 250 -0.35 -16.91 -29.04
N ARG A 251 0.22 -17.25 -30.20
CA ARG A 251 -0.47 -17.14 -31.51
C ARG A 251 -1.50 -18.24 -31.74
N SER A 252 -1.33 -19.40 -31.11
CA SER A 252 -2.23 -20.58 -31.17
C SER A 252 -3.54 -20.43 -30.38
N LEU A 253 -4.08 -19.21 -30.23
CA LEU A 253 -5.30 -18.93 -29.46
C LEU A 253 -6.55 -19.74 -29.86
N LEU A 254 -6.53 -20.38 -31.04
CA LEU A 254 -7.65 -21.13 -31.63
C LEU A 254 -7.37 -22.64 -31.76
N ASP A 255 -6.28 -23.16 -31.19
CA ASP A 255 -5.94 -24.58 -31.30
C ASP A 255 -6.68 -25.49 -30.29
N GLU A 256 -7.42 -24.92 -29.34
CA GLU A 256 -8.29 -25.72 -28.46
C GLU A 256 -9.57 -26.14 -29.21
N PRO A 257 -9.91 -27.45 -29.25
CA PRO A 257 -11.19 -27.88 -29.78
C PRO A 257 -12.31 -27.37 -28.88
N GLU A 258 -13.21 -26.53 -29.41
CA GLU A 258 -14.41 -26.12 -28.69
C GLU A 258 -15.37 -27.31 -28.57
N ASP A 259 -15.79 -27.59 -27.33
CA ASP A 259 -16.71 -28.66 -26.94
C ASP A 259 -17.53 -28.13 -25.74
N ASP A 260 -18.69 -28.72 -25.47
CA ASP A 260 -19.51 -28.42 -24.28
C ASP A 260 -18.71 -28.56 -22.98
N LEU A 261 -17.73 -29.47 -22.96
CA LEU A 261 -16.80 -29.66 -21.84
C LEU A 261 -15.53 -28.80 -21.92
N ASN A 262 -15.27 -28.11 -23.04
CA ASN A 262 -14.11 -27.24 -23.21
C ASN A 262 -14.52 -25.82 -23.67
N PRO A 263 -15.34 -25.09 -22.90
CA PRO A 263 -15.79 -23.76 -23.30
C PRO A 263 -14.64 -22.74 -23.20
N PRO A 264 -14.60 -21.70 -24.05
CA PRO A 264 -13.58 -20.66 -23.96
C PRO A 264 -13.71 -19.84 -22.68
N PHE A 265 -12.59 -19.34 -22.16
CA PHE A 265 -12.62 -18.38 -21.05
C PHE A 265 -13.24 -17.05 -21.51
N GLN A 266 -14.02 -16.42 -20.62
CA GLN A 266 -14.63 -15.10 -20.85
C GLN A 266 -13.58 -14.05 -21.25
N TYR A 267 -13.74 -13.47 -22.43
CA TYR A 267 -12.89 -12.38 -22.92
C TYR A 267 -13.18 -11.08 -22.16
N PHE A 268 -12.13 -10.36 -21.78
CA PHE A 268 -12.22 -9.02 -21.22
C PHE A 268 -11.52 -8.03 -22.16
N GLU A 269 -12.22 -6.98 -22.58
CA GLU A 269 -11.67 -5.99 -23.52
C GLU A 269 -10.37 -5.34 -23.03
N ASP A 270 -10.24 -5.18 -21.71
CA ASP A 270 -9.07 -4.56 -21.09
C ASP A 270 -7.93 -5.55 -20.79
N GLU A 271 -8.09 -6.85 -21.07
CA GLU A 271 -7.10 -7.89 -20.72
C GLU A 271 -5.72 -7.56 -21.30
N ASN A 272 -5.67 -7.04 -22.53
CA ASN A 272 -4.44 -6.67 -23.22
C ASN A 272 -4.08 -5.18 -23.12
N LEU A 273 -4.86 -4.39 -22.36
CA LEU A 273 -4.58 -2.98 -22.11
C LEU A 273 -3.56 -2.80 -20.98
N PRO A 274 -2.75 -1.73 -21.02
CA PRO A 274 -1.70 -1.53 -20.05
C PRO A 274 -2.32 -1.26 -18.69
N THR A 275 -1.63 -1.71 -17.65
CA THR A 275 -2.02 -1.37 -16.30
C THR A 275 -1.15 -0.22 -15.85
N GLU A 276 -1.77 0.83 -15.33
CA GLU A 276 -1.13 2.10 -15.04
C GLU A 276 0.15 1.92 -14.21
N GLY A 277 1.24 2.52 -14.70
CA GLY A 277 2.52 2.57 -14.00
C GLY A 277 3.31 1.27 -13.96
N PHE A 278 2.76 0.15 -14.42
CA PHE A 278 3.58 -1.02 -14.74
C PHE A 278 4.03 -0.91 -16.20
N SER A 279 5.20 -1.47 -16.52
CA SER A 279 5.66 -1.54 -17.91
C SER A 279 4.52 -1.99 -18.85
N SER A 280 4.49 -1.45 -20.07
CA SER A 280 3.44 -1.69 -21.08
C SER A 280 2.98 -3.16 -21.07
N CYS A 281 1.68 -3.41 -20.83
CA CYS A 281 0.81 -4.60 -20.95
C CYS A 281 1.31 -6.05 -20.78
N THR A 282 2.60 -6.32 -20.95
CA THR A 282 3.12 -7.46 -21.74
C THR A 282 4.50 -7.89 -21.31
N SER A 283 5.04 -7.42 -20.19
CA SER A 283 6.25 -8.09 -19.72
C SER A 283 5.86 -9.53 -19.38
N ASP A 284 6.41 -10.51 -20.11
CA ASP A 284 6.23 -11.94 -19.84
C ASP A 284 6.79 -12.33 -18.46
N LYS A 285 7.17 -11.35 -17.62
CA LYS A 285 7.60 -11.49 -16.23
C LYS A 285 6.56 -12.21 -15.36
N TYR A 286 5.27 -12.23 -15.72
CA TYR A 286 4.27 -13.05 -15.00
C TYR A 286 4.44 -14.56 -15.26
N ILE A 287 5.30 -14.92 -16.21
CA ILE A 287 5.70 -16.28 -16.53
C ILE A 287 7.17 -16.44 -16.11
N LYS A 288 7.50 -17.61 -15.58
CA LYS A 288 8.88 -18.07 -15.43
C LYS A 288 9.01 -19.45 -16.05
N GLU A 289 10.11 -19.69 -16.75
CA GLU A 289 10.44 -21.02 -17.26
C GLU A 289 11.24 -21.77 -16.18
N SER A 290 10.79 -22.97 -15.84
CA SER A 290 11.54 -23.91 -15.00
C SER A 290 11.31 -25.33 -15.48
N GLU A 291 12.38 -26.12 -15.55
CA GLU A 291 12.32 -27.54 -15.94
C GLU A 291 11.65 -27.78 -17.30
N GLY A 292 11.76 -26.82 -18.22
CA GLY A 292 11.14 -26.87 -19.55
C GLY A 292 9.63 -26.63 -19.58
N PHE A 293 9.06 -26.16 -18.46
CA PHE A 293 7.65 -25.78 -18.33
C PHE A 293 7.49 -24.30 -17.97
N LEU A 294 6.36 -23.72 -18.38
CA LEU A 294 5.95 -22.39 -17.95
C LEU A 294 5.17 -22.47 -16.63
N HIS A 295 5.62 -21.70 -15.66
CA HIS A 295 4.97 -21.51 -14.37
C HIS A 295 4.57 -20.05 -14.20
N PHE A 296 3.54 -19.82 -13.39
CA PHE A 296 3.19 -18.47 -12.98
C PHE A 296 4.30 -17.93 -12.05
N ASN A 297 4.81 -16.75 -12.36
CA ASN A 297 5.75 -16.03 -11.52
C ASN A 297 4.98 -15.20 -10.51
N GLU A 298 4.65 -15.81 -9.37
CA GLU A 298 3.96 -15.12 -8.29
C GLU A 298 4.84 -14.01 -7.68
N GLY A 299 4.29 -12.81 -7.54
CA GLY A 299 5.01 -11.65 -7.03
C GLY A 299 5.86 -10.92 -8.09
N PHE A 300 5.68 -11.18 -9.39
CA PHE A 300 6.42 -10.47 -10.44
C PHE A 300 6.24 -8.94 -10.39
N GLU A 301 5.12 -8.45 -9.84
CA GLU A 301 4.88 -7.02 -9.64
C GLU A 301 5.87 -6.40 -8.64
N THR A 302 6.50 -7.21 -7.78
CA THR A 302 7.51 -6.74 -6.83
C THR A 302 8.89 -6.56 -7.44
N ILE A 303 9.05 -6.81 -8.74
CA ILE A 303 10.30 -6.56 -9.47
C ILE A 303 10.38 -5.08 -9.89
N GLU A 304 9.24 -4.40 -10.03
CA GLU A 304 9.14 -3.00 -10.46
C GLU A 304 8.84 -2.10 -9.25
N ASP A 305 9.77 -1.98 -8.30
CA ASP A 305 9.58 -1.18 -7.08
C ASP A 305 9.35 0.31 -7.36
N GLU A 306 9.81 0.80 -8.51
CA GLU A 306 9.66 2.19 -8.97
C GLU A 306 8.40 2.43 -9.82
N ALA A 307 7.63 1.39 -10.13
CA ALA A 307 6.41 1.51 -10.93
C ALA A 307 5.46 2.56 -10.33
N PRO A 308 5.00 3.58 -11.08
CA PRO A 308 4.04 4.56 -10.58
C PRO A 308 2.76 3.93 -9.98
N GLY A 309 2.33 2.79 -10.52
CA GLY A 309 1.18 2.03 -10.07
C GLY A 309 1.43 1.16 -8.84
N ARG A 310 2.67 1.07 -8.34
CA ARG A 310 3.02 0.27 -7.17
C ARG A 310 2.42 0.89 -5.90
N SER A 311 1.92 0.05 -4.98
CA SER A 311 1.51 0.52 -3.66
C SER A 311 2.67 1.15 -2.91
N LYS A 312 2.40 2.30 -2.27
CA LYS A 312 3.37 3.07 -1.50
C LYS A 312 2.83 3.32 -0.10
N ILE A 313 3.73 3.36 0.89
CA ILE A 313 3.35 3.82 2.22
C ILE A 313 3.00 5.31 2.15
N PRO A 314 1.82 5.74 2.61
CA PRO A 314 1.50 7.16 2.60
C PRO A 314 2.49 7.97 3.45
N GLU A 315 3.01 9.06 2.88
CA GLU A 315 3.98 10.00 3.50
C GLU A 315 3.58 10.39 4.93
N LEU A 316 2.27 10.55 5.16
CA LEU A 316 1.72 10.90 6.47
C LEU A 316 2.13 9.93 7.59
N PHE A 317 2.40 8.66 7.30
CA PHE A 317 2.82 7.70 8.33
C PHE A 317 4.21 8.03 8.84
N PHE A 318 5.14 8.44 7.98
CA PHE A 318 6.46 8.88 8.39
C PHE A 318 6.35 10.15 9.25
N ILE A 319 5.65 11.17 8.74
CA ILE A 319 5.50 12.47 9.44
C ILE A 319 4.80 12.32 10.79
N LYS A 320 3.65 11.63 10.81
CA LYS A 320 2.84 11.47 12.04
C LYS A 320 3.48 10.54 13.05
N SER A 321 4.40 9.68 12.64
CA SER A 321 5.13 8.82 13.57
C SER A 321 5.93 9.60 14.60
N MET A 322 6.27 10.87 14.35
CA MET A 322 6.95 11.71 15.34
C MET A 322 6.08 12.08 16.54
N TYR A 323 4.77 12.24 16.35
CA TYR A 323 3.85 12.73 17.39
C TYR A 323 2.65 11.81 17.66
N SER A 324 2.59 10.66 17.01
CA SER A 324 1.49 9.72 17.16
C SER A 324 1.99 8.30 17.26
N ARG A 325 1.97 7.76 18.49
CA ARG A 325 2.29 6.35 18.77
C ARG A 325 1.53 5.38 17.86
N ARG A 326 0.24 5.64 17.60
CA ARG A 326 -0.57 4.84 16.66
C ARG A 326 0.06 4.77 15.27
N HIS A 327 0.51 5.90 14.72
CA HIS A 327 1.10 5.90 13.37
C HIS A 327 2.47 5.23 13.37
N TYR A 328 3.28 5.45 14.42
CA TYR A 328 4.56 4.77 14.59
C TYR A 328 4.40 3.24 14.67
N ASP A 329 3.51 2.75 15.54
CA ASP A 329 3.23 1.33 15.69
C ASP A 329 2.68 0.72 14.38
N THR A 330 1.85 1.49 13.65
CA THR A 330 1.33 1.05 12.36
C THR A 330 2.42 1.03 11.29
N LEU A 331 3.29 2.04 11.23
CA LEU A 331 4.41 2.09 10.28
C LEU A 331 5.38 0.92 10.52
N ASN A 332 5.71 0.63 11.78
CA ASN A 332 6.55 -0.52 12.15
C ASN A 332 5.89 -1.85 11.76
N TYR A 333 4.58 -1.96 11.96
CA TYR A 333 3.82 -3.13 11.53
C TYR A 333 3.86 -3.28 9.99
N LEU A 334 3.64 -2.19 9.25
CA LEU A 334 3.70 -2.18 7.80
C LEU A 334 5.09 -2.60 7.29
N LYS A 335 6.15 -2.00 7.84
CA LYS A 335 7.54 -2.33 7.52
C LYS A 335 7.88 -3.81 7.72
N SER A 336 7.33 -4.42 8.77
CA SER A 336 7.67 -5.80 9.15
C SER A 336 6.94 -6.86 8.32
N PHE A 337 5.79 -6.52 7.75
CA PHE A 337 4.85 -7.52 7.22
C PHE A 337 4.45 -7.31 5.76
N TYR A 338 4.79 -6.17 5.17
CA TYR A 338 4.37 -5.80 3.82
C TYR A 338 5.55 -5.27 3.01
N LYS A 339 5.53 -5.57 1.71
CA LYS A 339 6.45 -5.00 0.73
C LYS A 339 5.72 -3.90 -0.03
N PHE A 340 6.31 -2.71 -0.04
CA PHE A 340 5.81 -1.53 -0.77
C PHE A 340 6.86 -1.08 -1.78
N GLY A 341 6.42 -0.33 -2.80
CA GLY A 341 7.32 0.37 -3.72
C GLY A 341 8.01 1.58 -3.09
N THR A 342 8.80 2.25 -3.91
CA THR A 342 9.59 3.41 -3.51
C THR A 342 8.74 4.67 -3.31
N ILE A 343 9.18 5.54 -2.41
CA ILE A 343 8.52 6.81 -2.04
C ILE A 343 9.36 8.02 -2.47
N ASP A 344 8.73 9.20 -2.40
CA ASP A 344 9.45 10.48 -2.39
C ASP A 344 10.03 10.71 -0.99
N GLY A 345 11.27 10.24 -0.80
CA GLY A 345 11.99 10.35 0.45
C GLY A 345 12.25 11.81 0.87
N PRO A 346 12.78 12.69 -0.01
CA PRO A 346 13.02 14.09 0.31
C PRO A 346 11.78 14.80 0.84
N LYS A 347 10.62 14.59 0.22
CA LYS A 347 9.37 15.18 0.68
C LYS A 347 8.96 14.68 2.07
N ALA A 348 9.13 13.38 2.34
CA ALA A 348 8.89 12.81 3.67
C ALA A 348 9.82 13.42 4.74
N ILE A 349 11.11 13.62 4.43
CA ILE A 349 12.06 14.29 5.32
C ILE A 349 11.64 15.74 5.56
N VAL A 350 11.32 16.52 4.52
CA VAL A 350 10.83 17.90 4.68
C VAL A 350 9.57 17.94 5.56
N GLY A 351 8.67 16.98 5.40
CA GLY A 351 7.51 16.79 6.28
C GLY A 351 7.89 16.54 7.75
N LEU A 352 8.93 15.75 8.02
CA LEU A 352 9.48 15.55 9.35
C LEU A 352 10.11 16.83 9.91
N LEU A 353 10.89 17.55 9.12
CA LEU A 353 11.53 18.81 9.51
C LEU A 353 10.50 19.85 9.94
N ASN A 354 9.37 19.97 9.22
CA ASN A 354 8.27 20.87 9.59
C ASN A 354 7.66 20.56 10.97
N VAL A 355 7.68 19.29 11.39
CA VAL A 355 7.25 18.89 12.74
C VAL A 355 8.32 19.27 13.76
N LEU A 356 9.58 19.05 13.44
CA LEU A 356 10.73 19.33 14.30
C LEU A 356 11.01 20.83 14.46
N GLU A 357 10.61 21.69 13.52
CA GLU A 357 10.73 23.15 13.65
C GLU A 357 9.76 23.71 14.70
N SER A 358 8.66 23.02 14.98
CA SER A 358 7.63 23.48 15.93
C SER A 358 7.13 22.34 16.82
N PRO A 359 7.99 21.70 17.63
CA PRO A 359 7.66 20.45 18.30
C PRO A 359 6.51 20.60 19.30
N HIS A 360 6.36 21.76 19.96
CA HIS A 360 5.27 22.04 20.92
C HIS A 360 3.89 22.06 20.25
N LYS A 361 3.81 22.43 18.97
CA LYS A 361 2.57 22.44 18.20
C LYS A 361 2.06 21.02 17.97
N TYR A 362 2.98 20.06 17.84
CA TYR A 362 2.67 18.67 17.52
C TYR A 362 2.70 17.75 18.75
N GLN A 363 3.32 18.17 19.86
CA GLN A 363 3.60 17.32 21.04
C GLN A 363 4.43 16.10 20.64
N VAL A 364 5.64 16.34 20.14
CA VAL A 364 6.52 15.29 19.61
C VAL A 364 6.86 14.27 20.70
N LEU A 365 6.55 13.00 20.44
CA LEU A 365 6.67 11.91 21.41
C LEU A 365 7.89 11.02 21.16
N ASN A 366 8.31 10.90 19.89
CA ASN A 366 9.19 9.84 19.44
C ASN A 366 10.56 10.35 18.96
N TRP A 367 11.13 11.35 19.65
CA TRP A 367 12.45 11.91 19.37
C TRP A 367 13.53 10.83 19.20
N SER A 368 13.58 9.87 20.13
CA SER A 368 14.57 8.78 20.11
C SER A 368 14.44 7.83 18.90
N GLN A 369 13.36 7.92 18.13
CA GLN A 369 13.11 7.08 16.95
C GLN A 369 13.42 7.82 15.64
N LEU A 370 13.83 9.09 15.70
CA LEU A 370 14.08 9.91 14.51
C LEU A 370 15.07 9.24 13.55
N GLY A 371 16.22 8.76 14.05
CA GLY A 371 17.21 8.04 13.23
C GLY A 371 16.59 6.86 12.49
N SER A 372 15.89 5.97 13.21
CA SER A 372 15.24 4.79 12.60
C SER A 372 14.18 5.13 11.54
N LEU A 373 13.51 6.28 11.68
CA LEU A 373 12.55 6.77 10.69
C LEU A 373 13.25 7.29 9.45
N VAL A 374 14.35 8.04 9.63
CA VAL A 374 15.17 8.58 8.54
C VAL A 374 15.82 7.44 7.77
N ASP A 375 16.42 6.47 8.45
CA ASP A 375 16.96 5.25 7.84
C ASP A 375 15.92 4.57 6.97
N TYR A 376 14.68 4.48 7.46
CA TYR A 376 13.61 3.85 6.73
C TYR A 376 13.16 4.66 5.51
N VAL A 377 13.12 5.99 5.62
CA VAL A 377 12.84 6.88 4.49
C VAL A 377 13.92 6.75 3.42
N CYS A 378 15.20 6.74 3.80
CA CYS A 378 16.32 6.54 2.89
C CYS A 378 16.26 5.18 2.19
N ALA A 379 15.98 4.10 2.94
CA ALA A 379 15.88 2.75 2.39
C ALA A 379 14.71 2.57 1.41
N CYS A 380 13.66 3.40 1.50
CA CYS A 380 12.51 3.36 0.61
C CYS A 380 12.52 4.45 -0.46
N ASN A 381 13.55 5.30 -0.53
CA ASN A 381 13.57 6.42 -1.46
C ASN A 381 13.70 5.93 -2.91
N ASN A 382 12.96 6.55 -3.82
CA ASN A 382 13.19 6.37 -5.24
C ASN A 382 14.50 7.09 -5.62
N PRO A 383 15.47 6.42 -6.29
CA PRO A 383 16.75 7.03 -6.68
C PRO A 383 16.64 8.30 -7.52
N GLN A 384 15.50 8.51 -8.20
CA GLN A 384 15.21 9.73 -8.96
C GLN A 384 15.03 10.97 -8.06
N TYR A 385 14.65 10.79 -6.80
CA TYR A 385 14.46 11.89 -5.85
C TYR A 385 15.73 12.12 -5.03
N LYS A 386 16.26 13.33 -5.14
CA LYS A 386 17.54 13.72 -4.53
C LYS A 386 17.30 14.42 -3.20
N PHE A 387 18.10 14.09 -2.19
CA PHE A 387 17.96 14.62 -0.83
C PHE A 387 18.56 16.02 -0.64
N THR A 388 19.15 16.63 -1.67
CA THR A 388 19.88 17.90 -1.58
C THR A 388 19.10 18.99 -0.82
N GLU A 389 17.86 19.27 -1.22
CA GLU A 389 17.02 20.28 -0.53
C GLU A 389 16.67 19.88 0.90
N ALA A 390 16.39 18.59 1.13
CA ALA A 390 16.08 18.07 2.47
C ALA A 390 17.29 18.18 3.42
N ILE A 391 18.51 17.95 2.92
CA ILE A 391 19.75 18.12 3.68
C ILE A 391 19.99 19.60 4.00
N VAL A 392 19.82 20.49 3.02
CA VAL A 392 19.91 21.95 3.21
C VAL A 392 18.91 22.43 4.27
N SER A 393 17.66 21.99 4.20
CA SER A 393 16.66 22.29 5.22
C SER A 393 17.04 21.72 6.60
N SER A 394 17.68 20.56 6.63
CA SER A 394 18.17 19.95 7.88
C SER A 394 19.33 20.74 8.48
N PHE A 395 20.28 21.23 7.66
CA PHE A 395 21.36 22.11 8.12
C PHE A 395 20.81 23.38 8.77
N ARG A 396 19.82 24.02 8.12
CA ARG A 396 19.15 25.21 8.65
C ARG A 396 18.44 24.92 9.97
N LEU A 397 17.76 23.77 10.07
CA LEU A 397 17.13 23.34 11.31
C LEU A 397 18.17 23.14 12.41
N TYR A 398 19.29 22.47 12.13
CA TYR A 398 20.36 22.26 13.10
C TYR A 398 20.98 23.58 13.60
N ALA A 399 21.31 24.49 12.68
CA ALA A 399 21.83 25.81 13.02
C ALA A 399 20.82 26.62 13.86
N HIS A 400 19.53 26.54 13.52
CA HIS A 400 18.47 27.10 14.33
C HIS A 400 18.51 26.52 15.75
N TYR A 401 18.55 25.19 15.89
CA TYR A 401 18.63 24.48 17.18
C TYR A 401 19.86 24.83 18.03
N LYS A 402 20.99 25.15 17.41
CA LYS A 402 22.24 25.54 18.09
C LYS A 402 22.28 27.02 18.51
N SER A 403 21.46 27.87 17.90
CA SER A 403 21.43 29.30 18.22
C SER A 403 21.00 29.55 19.67
N LYS A 404 21.65 30.51 20.35
CA LYS A 404 21.43 30.78 21.79
C LYS A 404 20.06 31.39 22.09
N ASP A 405 19.39 31.94 21.09
CA ASP A 405 18.14 32.71 21.22
C ASP A 405 16.88 31.85 21.17
N HIS A 406 16.94 30.58 21.58
CA HIS A 406 15.77 29.70 21.57
C HIS A 406 14.64 30.22 22.45
N PRO A 407 13.53 30.72 21.89
CA PRO A 407 12.42 31.25 22.68
C PRO A 407 11.39 30.17 23.03
N LEU A 408 11.64 28.91 22.67
CA LEU A 408 10.61 27.89 22.62
C LEU A 408 10.62 27.03 23.89
N PRO A 409 9.49 26.97 24.63
CA PRO A 409 9.39 26.12 25.82
C PRO A 409 9.43 24.66 25.38
N PHE A 410 10.60 24.03 25.54
CA PHE A 410 10.78 22.65 25.10
C PHE A 410 9.69 21.73 25.67
N ASP A 411 9.25 20.75 24.87
CA ASP A 411 8.38 19.69 25.38
C ASP A 411 9.15 19.02 26.53
N ILE A 412 8.55 18.96 27.74
CA ILE A 412 9.23 18.72 29.04
C ILE A 412 10.09 17.43 29.07
N LYS A 413 9.95 16.57 28.05
CA LYS A 413 10.53 15.23 27.97
C LYS A 413 11.91 15.14 27.32
N VAL A 414 12.37 16.14 26.55
CA VAL A 414 13.65 16.05 25.82
C VAL A 414 14.49 17.30 26.08
N ASN A 415 15.75 17.10 26.42
CA ASN A 415 16.72 18.19 26.55
C ASN A 415 17.10 18.70 25.16
N ILE A 416 17.27 20.03 25.02
CA ILE A 416 17.74 20.68 23.79
C ILE A 416 19.02 20.03 23.27
N ALA A 417 19.96 19.69 24.15
CA ALA A 417 21.21 19.03 23.77
C ALA A 417 20.98 17.67 23.08
N ASP A 418 20.04 16.87 23.60
CA ASP A 418 19.69 15.58 23.00
C ASP A 418 19.00 15.76 21.65
N ALA A 419 18.12 16.77 21.53
CA ALA A 419 17.47 17.10 20.26
C ALA A 419 18.49 17.54 19.20
N ILE A 420 19.46 18.39 19.56
CA ILE A 420 20.57 18.80 18.68
C ILE A 420 21.33 17.57 18.19
N ASN A 421 21.67 16.64 19.10
CA ASN A 421 22.39 15.41 18.75
C ASN A 421 21.57 14.51 17.81
N MET A 422 20.27 14.35 18.04
CA MET A 422 19.39 13.55 17.18
C MET A 422 19.21 14.17 15.79
N ILE A 423 19.13 15.50 15.70
CA ILE A 423 19.10 16.22 14.42
C ILE A 423 20.43 16.04 13.68
N LEU A 424 21.56 16.12 14.40
CA LEU A 424 22.87 15.87 13.81
C LEU A 424 22.99 14.45 13.26
N GLN A 425 22.56 13.42 14.00
CA GLN A 425 22.56 12.03 13.53
C GLN A 425 21.68 11.83 12.27
N MET A 426 20.51 12.48 12.21
CA MET A 426 19.69 12.49 11.00
C MET A 426 20.46 13.11 9.83
N ILE A 427 21.14 14.23 10.05
CA ILE A 427 21.96 14.89 9.03
C ILE A 427 23.09 13.97 8.57
N GLU A 428 23.82 13.35 9.49
CA GLU A 428 24.90 12.41 9.18
C GLU A 428 24.40 11.27 8.28
N THR A 429 23.25 10.69 8.63
CA THR A 429 22.61 9.62 7.83
C THR A 429 22.23 10.10 6.42
N LEU A 430 21.64 11.29 6.30
CA LEU A 430 21.24 11.83 5.00
C LEU A 430 22.45 12.20 4.13
N VAL A 431 23.50 12.75 4.74
CA VAL A 431 24.75 13.10 4.05
C VAL A 431 25.47 11.84 3.58
N GLU A 432 25.60 10.83 4.45
CA GLU A 432 26.17 9.54 4.08
C GLU A 432 25.40 8.91 2.92
N HIS A 433 24.07 8.90 3.00
CA HIS A 433 23.22 8.38 1.93
C HIS A 433 23.39 9.18 0.63
N PHE A 434 23.48 10.51 0.69
CA PHE A 434 23.71 11.38 -0.47
C PHE A 434 25.04 11.07 -1.16
N PHE A 435 26.15 10.96 -0.41
CA PHE A 435 27.46 10.68 -1.00
C PHE A 435 27.62 9.22 -1.45
N ALA A 436 26.86 8.28 -0.87
CA ALA A 436 26.82 6.89 -1.32
C ALA A 436 26.06 6.69 -2.65
N HIS A 437 25.25 7.67 -3.08
CA HIS A 437 24.50 7.61 -4.32
C HIS A 437 25.02 8.67 -5.31
N ASP A 438 24.91 8.37 -6.61
CA ASP A 438 25.44 9.21 -7.68
C ASP A 438 24.86 10.64 -7.58
N HIS A 439 25.70 11.61 -7.23
CA HIS A 439 25.35 13.02 -7.04
C HIS A 439 26.11 13.86 -8.04
N ASN A 440 25.50 14.96 -8.49
CA ASN A 440 26.20 15.87 -9.40
C ASN A 440 26.98 16.94 -8.64
N ASN A 441 27.93 17.60 -9.32
CA ASN A 441 28.76 18.62 -8.69
C ASN A 441 27.93 19.81 -8.18
N GLU A 442 26.82 20.17 -8.85
CA GLU A 442 26.00 21.32 -8.43
C GLU A 442 25.28 21.06 -7.10
N GLU A 443 24.77 19.85 -6.90
CA GLU A 443 24.14 19.44 -5.64
C GLU A 443 25.13 19.47 -4.48
N ARG A 444 26.34 18.95 -4.71
CA ARG A 444 27.44 18.99 -3.74
C ARG A 444 27.84 20.42 -3.38
N ARG A 445 27.97 21.29 -4.38
CA ARG A 445 28.26 22.73 -4.19
C ARG A 445 27.18 23.39 -3.35
N GLN A 446 25.91 23.06 -3.55
CA GLN A 446 24.81 23.61 -2.76
C GLN A 446 24.94 23.28 -1.27
N LEU A 447 25.34 22.04 -0.92
CA LEU A 447 25.57 21.65 0.47
C LEU A 447 26.71 22.46 1.11
N TRP A 448 27.83 22.60 0.40
CA TRP A 448 28.97 23.39 0.86
C TRP A 448 28.64 24.87 1.05
N ILE A 449 27.94 25.48 0.08
CA ILE A 449 27.50 26.87 0.17
C ILE A 449 26.65 27.07 1.41
N GLU A 450 25.67 26.20 1.66
CA GLU A 450 24.79 26.34 2.83
C GLU A 450 25.57 26.15 4.14
N ALA A 451 26.42 25.11 4.25
CA ALA A 451 27.22 24.87 5.45
C ALA A 451 28.15 26.06 5.79
N MET A 452 28.76 26.68 4.78
CA MET A 452 29.61 27.86 4.94
C MET A 452 28.81 29.13 5.27
N GLN A 453 27.65 29.33 4.64
CA GLN A 453 26.76 30.46 4.96
C GLN A 453 26.30 30.43 6.41
N LEU A 454 25.99 29.24 6.93
CA LEU A 454 25.60 29.04 8.32
C LEU A 454 26.78 29.18 9.31
N LYS A 455 28.03 29.19 8.81
CA LYS A 455 29.27 29.26 9.60
C LYS A 455 29.34 28.17 10.68
N ASP A 456 28.81 26.99 10.39
CA ASP A 456 28.82 25.87 11.34
C ASP A 456 29.98 24.90 11.05
N ILE A 457 31.01 24.97 11.89
CA ILE A 457 32.20 24.12 11.81
C ILE A 457 31.84 22.62 11.80
N CYS A 458 30.82 22.21 12.56
CA CYS A 458 30.44 20.81 12.63
C CYS A 458 29.87 20.29 11.30
N LEU A 459 29.14 21.14 10.58
CA LEU A 459 28.59 20.79 9.27
C LEU A 459 29.68 20.76 8.19
N THR A 460 30.62 21.72 8.23
CA THR A 460 31.76 21.72 7.30
C THR A 460 32.69 20.53 7.54
N ASP A 461 32.94 20.16 8.81
CA ASP A 461 33.74 18.98 9.16
C ASP A 461 33.04 17.69 8.72
N LEU A 462 31.71 17.63 8.83
CA LEU A 462 30.93 16.50 8.34
C LEU A 462 31.06 16.32 6.83
N LEU A 463 30.90 17.40 6.05
CA LEU A 463 31.08 17.35 4.60
C LEU A 463 32.52 16.97 4.24
N GLY A 464 33.50 17.50 4.97
CA GLY A 464 34.93 17.19 4.79
C GLY A 464 35.30 15.70 4.97
N LYS A 465 34.44 14.89 5.60
CA LYS A 465 34.64 13.43 5.68
C LYS A 465 34.36 12.71 4.35
N TYR A 466 33.55 13.30 3.49
CA TYR A 466 33.08 12.70 2.23
C TYR A 466 33.60 13.42 0.99
N ASP A 467 33.93 14.70 1.13
CA ASP A 467 34.44 15.56 0.05
C ASP A 467 35.57 16.45 0.58
N ASP A 468 36.80 16.24 0.12
CA ASP A 468 38.00 16.79 0.76
C ASP A 468 38.01 18.32 0.85
N ASN A 469 37.48 19.03 -0.16
CA ASN A 469 37.39 20.48 -0.16
C ASN A 469 36.24 21.01 -1.01
N PRO A 470 35.58 22.10 -0.60
CA PRO A 470 34.69 22.85 -1.46
C PRO A 470 35.45 23.46 -2.64
N ASP A 471 34.75 23.67 -3.75
CA ASP A 471 35.31 24.33 -4.92
C ASP A 471 35.88 25.72 -4.56
N TYR A 472 37.00 26.07 -5.19
CA TYR A 472 37.79 27.28 -4.87
C TYR A 472 36.98 28.58 -4.86
N ASP A 473 35.97 28.70 -5.72
CA ASP A 473 35.12 29.88 -5.80
C ASP A 473 34.15 30.02 -4.62
N ILE A 474 33.78 28.91 -3.96
CA ILE A 474 32.99 28.93 -2.72
C ILE A 474 33.86 29.48 -1.59
N LEU A 475 35.10 29.00 -1.46
CA LEU A 475 36.05 29.50 -0.46
C LEU A 475 36.25 31.02 -0.58
N HIS A 476 36.39 31.51 -1.81
CA HIS A 476 36.61 32.93 -2.08
C HIS A 476 35.41 33.85 -1.76
N ARG A 477 34.20 33.29 -1.62
CA ARG A 477 33.00 34.03 -1.22
C ARG A 477 32.88 34.22 0.29
N PHE A 478 33.55 33.38 1.09
CA PHE A 478 33.43 33.37 2.55
C PHE A 478 34.73 33.66 3.31
N GLY A 479 35.89 33.64 2.64
CA GLY A 479 37.15 34.19 3.15
C GLY A 479 37.21 35.70 2.99
#